data_AF-A0A1Q8A1A3-F1
#
_entry.id   AF-A0A1Q8A1A3-F1
#
_cell.length_a   1.000
_cell.length_b   1.000
_cell.length_c   1.000
_cell.angle_alpha   90.00
_cell.angle_beta   90.00
_cell.angle_gamma   90.00
#
_symmetry.space_group_name_H-M   'P 1'
#
loop_
_entity.id
_entity.type
_entity.pdbx_description
1 polymer ?
#
loop_
_entity_poly.entity_id
_entity_poly.type
_entity_poly.pdbx_seq_one_letter_code
_entity_poly.pdbx_strand_id
1 'polypeptide(L)'
;MNCQLTPVIASRNSRGKMPRIVRWRFELNSVMGDAHIECSPIGVLIGIQPWNYPYYQLARFVAPNLMAGNVILLKHAPGVPQCALAFERILIEAGLPAGAYT
;
A
#
# COMPACT_ATOMS: atom_id res chain seq x y z
N MET A 1 11.10 17.21 -19.86
CA MET A 1 11.10 16.16 -18.83
C MET A 1 10.10 15.10 -19.26
N ASN A 2 10.54 14.05 -19.97
CA ASN A 2 9.64 12.95 -20.33
C ASN A 2 9.70 11.90 -19.22
N CYS A 3 8.88 12.08 -18.19
CA CYS A 3 8.65 11.07 -17.17
C CYS A 3 7.67 10.03 -17.76
N GLN A 4 8.20 8.99 -18.41
CA GLN A 4 7.36 7.88 -18.83
C GLN A 4 7.03 7.02 -17.61
N LEU A 5 5.85 7.28 -17.03
CA LEU A 5 5.26 6.48 -15.96
C LEU A 5 4.90 5.11 -16.53
N THR A 6 5.80 4.14 -16.40
CA THR A 6 5.46 2.75 -16.73
C THR A 6 5.10 2.07 -15.43
N PRO A 7 3.80 1.92 -15.08
CA PRO A 7 3.46 1.04 -13.98
C PRO A 7 3.88 -0.36 -14.42
N VAL A 8 4.88 -0.95 -13.76
CA VAL A 8 5.20 -2.37 -13.94
C VAL A 8 4.12 -3.14 -13.20
N ILE A 9 2.92 -3.18 -13.78
CA ILE A 9 1.91 -4.17 -13.46
C ILE A 9 2.44 -5.45 -14.08
N ALA A 10 3.02 -6.32 -13.25
CA ALA A 10 3.41 -7.66 -13.70
C ALA A 10 2.15 -8.37 -14.22
N SER A 11 1.98 -8.35 -15.54
CA SER A 11 1.01 -9.17 -16.27
C SER A 11 1.15 -10.62 -15.83
N ARG A 12 0.01 -11.33 -15.73
CA ARG A 12 -0.07 -12.76 -15.41
C ARG A 12 1.02 -13.51 -16.18
N ASN A 13 1.98 -14.10 -15.47
CA ASN A 13 2.83 -15.09 -16.10
C ASN A 13 1.98 -16.32 -16.47
N SER A 14 2.36 -17.00 -17.54
CA SER A 14 1.80 -18.27 -18.03
C SER A 14 1.95 -19.45 -17.04
N ARG A 15 2.45 -19.21 -15.81
CA ARG A 15 2.79 -20.22 -14.80
C ARG A 15 1.93 -20.11 -13.52
N GLY A 16 0.80 -19.41 -13.56
CA GLY A 16 -0.19 -19.42 -12.47
C GLY A 16 0.32 -18.89 -11.12
N LYS A 17 1.48 -18.22 -11.07
CA LYS A 17 2.05 -17.67 -9.84
C LYS A 17 1.52 -16.26 -9.63
N MET A 18 0.88 -16.02 -8.49
CA MET A 18 0.22 -14.76 -8.12
C MET A 18 1.06 -13.52 -8.47
N PRO A 19 0.50 -12.50 -9.14
CA PRO A 19 1.21 -11.24 -9.38
C PRO A 19 1.38 -10.54 -8.03
N ARG A 20 2.60 -10.50 -7.52
CA ARG A 20 2.91 -9.97 -6.19
C ARG A 20 3.91 -8.84 -6.40
N ILE A 21 3.58 -7.66 -5.85
CA ILE A 21 4.40 -6.42 -5.73
C ILE A 21 4.09 -5.37 -6.82
N VAL A 22 3.48 -4.26 -6.38
CA VAL A 22 3.39 -3.01 -7.15
C VAL A 22 4.78 -2.38 -7.17
N ARG A 23 5.34 -2.13 -8.35
CA ARG A 23 6.69 -1.57 -8.48
C ARG A 23 6.66 -0.36 -9.41
N TRP A 24 7.03 0.79 -8.88
CA TRP A 24 7.07 2.04 -9.62
C TRP A 24 8.48 2.27 -10.16
N ARG A 25 8.63 2.39 -11.47
CA ARG A 25 9.92 2.60 -12.13
C ARG A 25 9.95 3.97 -12.78
N PHE A 26 11.03 4.72 -12.53
CA PHE A 26 11.30 6.02 -13.13
C PHE A 26 12.66 5.97 -13.81
N GLU A 27 12.69 6.14 -15.13
CA GLU A 27 13.95 6.24 -15.86
C GLU A 27 14.59 7.62 -15.66
N LEU A 28 15.90 7.64 -15.44
CA LEU A 28 16.68 8.85 -15.24
C LEU A 28 17.49 9.15 -16.49
N ASN A 29 17.51 10.42 -16.89
CA ASN A 29 18.39 10.89 -17.95
C ASN A 29 19.75 11.26 -17.34
N SER A 30 20.69 10.31 -17.36
CA SER A 30 22.07 10.51 -16.90
C SER A 30 23.01 10.79 -18.07
N VAL A 31 23.99 11.66 -17.83
CA VAL A 31 25.02 12.03 -18.83
C VAL A 31 25.91 10.83 -19.21
N MET A 32 26.01 9.83 -18.33
CA MET A 32 26.78 8.60 -18.53
C MET A 32 26.00 7.39 -18.03
N GLY A 33 25.64 6.49 -18.96
CA GLY A 33 24.97 5.21 -18.68
C GLY A 33 23.46 5.31 -18.40
N ASP A 34 22.82 4.14 -18.31
CA ASP A 34 21.40 4.01 -18.00
C ASP A 34 21.18 3.90 -16.49
N ALA A 35 20.29 4.73 -15.94
CA ALA A 35 19.90 4.69 -14.54
C ALA A 35 18.37 4.72 -14.39
N HIS A 36 17.84 4.04 -13.37
CA HIS A 36 16.43 4.12 -13.02
C HIS A 36 16.24 4.07 -11.50
N ILE A 37 15.16 4.70 -11.03
CA ILE A 37 14.68 4.62 -9.64
C ILE A 37 13.53 3.63 -9.61
N GLU A 38 13.55 2.76 -8.61
CA GLU A 38 12.53 1.74 -8.43
C GLU A 38 11.96 1.76 -7.02
N CYS A 39 10.71 2.20 -6.87
CA CYS A 39 10.01 2.22 -5.60
C CYS A 39 9.23 0.91 -5.44
N SER A 40 9.63 0.13 -4.43
CA SER A 40 9.00 -1.15 -4.10
C SER A 40 8.39 -1.04 -2.69
N PRO A 41 7.30 -1.77 -2.40
CA PRO A 41 6.77 -1.87 -1.05
C PRO A 41 7.81 -2.40 -0.10
N ILE A 42 7.73 -1.91 1.14
CA ILE A 42 8.58 -2.30 2.25
C ILE A 42 8.16 -3.68 2.77
N GLY A 43 6.84 -3.94 2.81
CA GLY A 43 6.27 -5.20 3.28
C GLY A 43 5.16 -4.98 4.31
N VAL A 44 5.28 -5.61 5.47
CA VAL A 44 4.31 -5.53 6.57
C VAL A 44 4.65 -4.35 7.47
N LEU A 45 3.66 -3.49 7.73
CA LEU A 45 3.80 -2.32 8.59
C LEU A 45 2.85 -2.41 9.79
N ILE A 46 3.32 -2.00 10.97
CA ILE A 46 2.49 -1.88 12.16
C ILE A 46 2.14 -0.42 12.44
N GLY A 47 0.85 -0.11 12.59
CA GLY A 47 0.36 1.23 12.91
C GLY A 47 -0.33 1.26 14.27
N ILE A 48 0.13 2.12 15.18
CA ILE A 48 -0.55 2.40 16.45
C ILE A 48 -1.19 3.78 16.36
N GLN A 49 -2.51 3.87 16.54
CA GLN A 49 -3.26 5.08 16.21
C GLN A 49 -4.04 5.65 17.40
N PRO A 50 -4.06 6.98 17.59
CA PRO A 50 -4.70 7.65 18.72
C PRO A 50 -6.23 7.79 18.54
N TRP A 51 -6.92 8.21 19.60
CA TRP A 51 -8.38 8.30 19.67
C TRP A 51 -8.98 9.65 19.23
N ASN A 52 -8.15 10.66 18.96
CA ASN A 52 -8.64 12.03 18.68
C ASN A 52 -9.37 12.17 17.34
N TYR A 53 -8.90 11.47 16.31
CA TYR A 53 -9.52 11.44 14.99
C TYR A 53 -9.51 10.01 14.43
N PRO A 54 -10.40 9.13 14.92
CA PRO A 54 -10.28 7.69 14.73
C PRO A 54 -10.40 7.25 13.27
N TYR A 55 -11.06 8.01 12.40
CA TYR A 55 -11.11 7.68 10.97
C TYR A 55 -10.00 8.36 10.16
N TYR A 56 -9.74 9.64 10.42
CA TYR A 56 -8.79 10.41 9.63
C TYR A 56 -7.34 9.94 9.84
N GLN A 57 -6.95 9.65 11.09
CA GLN A 57 -5.62 9.12 11.39
C GLN A 57 -5.40 7.76 10.71
N LEU A 58 -6.44 6.91 10.69
CA LEU A 58 -6.41 5.65 9.96
C LEU A 58 -6.27 5.84 8.47
N ALA A 59 -7.16 6.61 7.84
CA ALA A 59 -7.14 6.81 6.40
C ALA A 59 -5.81 7.40 5.92
N ARG A 60 -5.26 8.38 6.66
CA ARG A 60 -3.96 8.99 6.36
C ARG A 60 -2.80 8.00 6.39
N PHE A 61 -2.83 7.02 7.29
CA PHE A 61 -1.78 6.00 7.38
C PHE A 61 -2.03 4.85 6.39
N VAL A 62 -3.26 4.38 6.30
CA VAL A 62 -3.64 3.18 5.56
C VAL A 62 -3.64 3.41 4.06
N ALA A 63 -4.25 4.51 3.59
CA ALA A 63 -4.40 4.76 2.16
C ALA A 63 -3.07 4.79 1.38
N PRO A 64 -2.05 5.61 1.75
CA PRO A 64 -0.81 5.65 0.99
C PRO A 64 -0.02 4.34 1.07
N ASN A 65 -0.10 3.62 2.20
CA ASN A 65 0.62 2.36 2.37
C ASN A 65 0.00 1.22 1.55
N LEU A 66 -1.33 1.11 1.53
CA LEU A 66 -2.02 0.16 0.65
C LEU A 66 -1.78 0.49 -0.83
N MET A 67 -1.80 1.77 -1.21
CA MET A 67 -1.47 2.20 -2.58
C MET A 67 -0.03 1.89 -2.98
N ALA A 68 0.92 1.97 -2.03
CA ALA A 68 2.30 1.56 -2.25
C ALA A 68 2.47 0.03 -2.33
N GLY A 69 1.43 -0.75 -2.02
CA GLY A 69 1.47 -2.22 -2.00
C GLY A 69 1.98 -2.83 -0.69
N ASN A 70 2.03 -2.06 0.40
CA ASN A 70 2.31 -2.58 1.73
C ASN A 70 1.06 -3.26 2.31
N VAL A 71 1.27 -4.12 3.30
CA VAL A 71 0.21 -4.69 4.13
C VAL A 71 0.32 -4.15 5.55
N ILE A 72 -0.81 -4.05 6.25
CA ILE A 72 -0.90 -3.27 7.50
C ILE A 72 -1.49 -4.13 8.61
N LEU A 73 -0.79 -4.12 9.75
CA LEU A 73 -1.29 -4.55 11.05
C LEU A 73 -1.56 -3.30 11.89
N LEU A 74 -2.79 -3.13 12.37
CA LEU A 74 -3.22 -1.92 13.02
C LEU A 74 -3.68 -2.18 14.46
N LYS A 75 -3.03 -1.50 15.40
CA LYS A 75 -3.49 -1.40 16.78
C LYS A 75 -4.15 -0.06 17.02
N HIS A 76 -5.46 -0.06 17.15
CA HIS A 76 -6.22 1.15 17.48
C HIS A 76 -6.21 1.46 18.99
N ALA A 77 -6.51 2.70 19.35
CA ALA A 77 -6.66 3.10 20.75
C ALA A 77 -7.81 2.33 21.43
N PRO A 78 -7.66 1.91 22.70
CA PRO A 78 -8.62 1.04 23.38
C PRO A 78 -9.99 1.68 23.63
N GLY A 79 -10.11 3.01 23.55
CA GLY A 79 -11.38 3.72 23.73
C GLY A 79 -12.29 3.73 22.50
N VAL A 80 -11.79 3.33 21.32
CA VAL A 80 -12.51 3.41 20.04
C VAL A 80 -12.40 2.13 19.18
N PRO A 81 -12.54 0.92 19.75
CA PRO A 81 -12.38 -0.32 18.99
C PRO A 81 -13.43 -0.49 17.89
N GLN A 82 -14.64 0.05 18.08
CA GLN A 82 -15.72 -0.04 17.10
C GLN A 82 -15.40 0.69 15.80
N CYS A 83 -14.69 1.82 15.87
CA CYS A 83 -14.26 2.56 14.67
C CYS A 83 -13.27 1.75 13.83
N ALA A 84 -12.35 1.04 14.50
CA ALA A 84 -11.39 0.18 13.81
C ALA A 84 -12.09 -0.98 13.08
N LEU A 85 -13.03 -1.65 13.75
CA LEU A 85 -13.82 -2.74 13.14
C LEU A 85 -14.69 -2.23 11.98
N ALA A 86 -15.30 -1.05 12.11
CA ALA A 86 -16.07 -0.45 11.02
C ALA A 86 -15.19 -0.13 9.80
N PHE A 87 -13.97 0.36 10.04
CA PHE A 87 -13.02 0.67 8.98
C PHE A 87 -12.54 -0.59 8.25
N GLU A 88 -12.21 -1.65 8.99
CA GLU A 88 -11.88 -2.96 8.43
C GLU A 88 -12.99 -3.49 7.51
N ARG A 89 -14.24 -3.42 7.98
CA ARG A 89 -15.40 -3.87 7.20
C ARG A 89 -15.55 -3.12 5.88
N ILE A 90 -15.41 -1.80 5.89
CA ILE A 90 -15.48 -0.99 4.67
C ILE A 90 -14.38 -1.39 3.68
N LEU A 91 -13.16 -1.67 4.15
CA LEU A 91 -12.06 -2.10 3.29
C LEU A 91 -12.32 -3.47 2.67
N ILE A 92 -12.89 -4.41 3.42
CA ILE A 92 -13.29 -5.73 2.91
C ILE A 92 -14.41 -5.57 1.86
N GLU A 93 -15.42 -4.75 2.15
CA GLU A 93 -16.52 -4.45 1.23
C GLU A 93 -16.02 -3.74 -0.06
N ALA A 94 -14.96 -2.94 0.04
CA ALA A 94 -14.30 -2.33 -1.10
C ALA A 94 -13.47 -3.32 -1.95
N GLY A 95 -13.37 -4.59 -1.55
CA GLY A 95 -12.67 -5.64 -2.28
C GLY A 95 -11.18 -5.76 -1.94
N LEU A 96 -10.74 -5.20 -0.80
CA LEU A 96 -9.36 -5.37 -0.35
C LEU A 96 -9.11 -6.86 -0.01
N PRO A 97 -8.00 -7.47 -0.49
CA PRO A 97 -7.72 -8.87 -0.20
C PRO A 97 -7.54 -9.11 1.30
N ALA A 98 -8.03 -10.26 1.78
CA ALA A 98 -7.92 -10.66 3.17
C ALA A 98 -6.46 -10.63 3.65
N GLY A 99 -6.22 -10.01 4.81
CA GLY A 99 -4.88 -9.87 5.40
C GLY A 99 -4.04 -8.70 4.86
N ALA A 100 -4.54 -7.91 3.90
CA ALA A 100 -3.88 -6.65 3.53
C ALA A 100 -4.03 -5.57 4.63
N TYR A 101 -5.07 -5.68 5.44
CA TYR A 101 -5.33 -4.85 6.61
C TYR A 101 -5.94 -5.74 7.70
N THR A 102 -5.43 -5.67 8.93
CA THR A 102 -5.91 -6.40 10.12
C THR A 102 -5.52 -5.68 11.40
#